data_AF-A0A2K1IE36-F1
#
_entry.id   AF-A0A2K1IE36-F1
#
_cell.length_a   1.000
_cell.length_b   1.000
_cell.length_c   1.000
_cell.angle_alpha   90.00
_cell.angle_beta   90.00
_cell.angle_gamma   90.00
#
_symmetry.space_group_name_H-M   'P 1'
#
loop_
_entity.id
_entity.type
_entity.pdbx_description
1 polymer ?
#
loop_
_entity_poly.entity_id
_entity_poly.type
_entity_poly.pdbx_seq_one_letter_code
_entity_poly.pdbx_strand_id
1 'polypeptide(L)'
;MSYLTRDNAAILYTDALLRTIRDLHGMVGNAVTKDRYIVVGTGSMQLINAVVHSLALLNSDRVSSVVAKAPYYSAYKVQTEYLDSPLFNFARDPARFTGNATGRGAQIELIASPNNPDAQIQEVPQNISEHVIYDHAYNWPHLSPITKASDHDIMLFTLSKITGHAGSRIGWAIIKDYNLYRTVQWYVVLNTLGVSHESQLRATQLIRTIIKSYSEGIRNEKGLFHYGREVLESRWATIQSILKNSSRFSLQELKPDYCFFFAQIVDPSPGHAWIRCNYEEDVDCAAVMLSAGIIGRKFGSGNRFVRLSLLKRRSHFEILTARLTKLVAQTSSST
;
A
#
# COMPACT_ATOMS: atom_id res chain seq x y z
N MET A 1 25.55 -2.66 20.96
CA MET A 1 24.74 -1.46 21.30
C MET A 1 25.16 -0.22 20.49
N SER A 2 25.94 -0.38 19.41
CA SER A 2 26.38 0.74 18.57
C SER A 2 25.22 1.34 17.76
N TYR A 3 25.38 2.61 17.35
CA TYR A 3 24.56 3.22 16.30
C TYR A 3 24.81 2.60 14.93
N LEU A 4 26.04 2.13 14.68
CA LEU A 4 26.45 1.62 13.38
C LEU A 4 26.32 0.10 13.32
N THR A 5 25.95 -0.42 12.15
CA THR A 5 25.94 -1.86 11.86
C THR A 5 27.28 -2.37 11.35
N ARG A 6 28.20 -1.46 11.00
CA ARG A 6 29.54 -1.72 10.45
C ARG A 6 30.50 -0.61 10.88
N ASP A 7 31.79 -0.92 10.96
CA ASP A 7 32.80 0.01 11.49
C ASP A 7 33.01 1.28 10.65
N ASN A 8 32.62 1.29 9.35
CA ASN A 8 32.92 2.40 8.41
C ASN A 8 31.76 2.79 7.47
N ALA A 9 30.50 2.46 7.75
CA ALA A 9 29.40 2.76 6.82
C ALA A 9 28.28 3.62 7.44
N ALA A 10 27.90 4.70 6.72
CA ALA A 10 26.66 5.46 6.93
C ALA A 10 25.37 4.66 6.57
N ILE A 11 25.47 3.33 6.51
CA ILE A 11 24.39 2.41 6.21
C ILE A 11 23.89 1.86 7.53
N LEU A 12 22.70 2.29 7.95
CA LEU A 12 22.13 1.98 9.26
C LEU A 12 21.12 0.83 9.21
N TYR A 13 21.27 -0.04 8.21
CA TYR A 13 20.55 -1.32 8.14
C TYR A 13 21.51 -2.51 8.08
N THR A 14 21.03 -3.68 8.49
CA THR A 14 21.81 -4.91 8.57
C THR A 14 21.85 -5.66 7.25
N ASP A 15 22.99 -6.31 6.95
CA ASP A 15 23.14 -7.19 5.78
C ASP A 15 22.22 -8.40 5.81
N ALA A 16 21.89 -8.87 7.01
CA ALA A 16 20.95 -9.96 7.19
C ALA A 16 19.56 -9.56 6.70
N LEU A 17 19.08 -8.37 7.08
CA LEU A 17 17.80 -7.85 6.61
C LEU A 17 17.80 -7.63 5.10
N LEU A 18 18.85 -6.99 4.57
CA LEU A 18 18.96 -6.71 3.14
C LEU A 18 18.87 -7.98 2.28
N ARG A 19 19.68 -9.00 2.61
CA ARG A 19 19.66 -10.29 1.92
C ARG A 19 18.27 -10.94 2.01
N THR A 20 17.72 -10.99 3.21
CA THR A 20 16.41 -11.61 3.45
C THR A 20 15.26 -10.89 2.73
N ILE A 21 15.31 -9.57 2.54
CA ILE A 21 14.35 -8.84 1.69
C ILE A 21 14.46 -9.28 0.23
N ARG A 22 15.69 -9.44 -0.29
CA ARG A 22 15.92 -9.91 -1.66
C ARG A 22 15.42 -11.34 -1.86
N ASP A 23 15.72 -12.22 -0.91
CA ASP A 23 15.29 -13.62 -0.92
C ASP A 23 13.75 -13.71 -0.91
N LEU A 24 13.08 -12.87 -0.11
CA LEU A 24 11.62 -12.81 -0.07
C LEU A 24 11.03 -12.43 -1.43
N HIS A 25 11.54 -11.37 -2.06
CA HIS A 25 11.08 -10.96 -3.38
C HIS A 25 11.41 -12.00 -4.46
N GLY A 26 12.57 -12.65 -4.38
CA GLY A 26 12.94 -13.74 -5.29
C GLY A 26 12.01 -14.95 -5.18
N MET A 27 11.65 -15.33 -3.95
CA MET A 27 10.72 -16.43 -3.69
C MET A 27 9.28 -16.08 -4.10
N VAL A 28 8.82 -14.85 -3.87
CA VAL A 28 7.45 -14.43 -4.21
C VAL A 28 7.30 -14.10 -5.70
N GLY A 29 8.33 -13.56 -6.34
CA GLY A 29 8.30 -13.12 -7.74
C GLY A 29 7.55 -11.81 -7.98
N ASN A 30 7.31 -11.00 -6.95
CA ASN A 30 6.52 -9.76 -7.05
C ASN A 30 7.32 -8.50 -7.42
N ALA A 31 8.65 -8.53 -7.32
CA ALA A 31 9.49 -7.38 -7.64
C ALA A 31 10.91 -7.78 -8.09
N VAL A 32 11.45 -7.04 -9.06
CA VAL A 32 12.85 -7.15 -9.47
C VAL A 32 13.73 -6.45 -8.44
N THR A 33 14.66 -7.20 -7.84
CA THR A 33 15.63 -6.64 -6.89
C THR A 33 17.07 -6.66 -7.43
N LYS A 34 17.36 -7.51 -8.42
CA LYS A 34 18.68 -7.60 -9.04
C LYS A 34 19.10 -6.23 -9.60
N ASP A 35 20.33 -5.81 -9.33
CA ASP A 35 20.89 -4.53 -9.77
C ASP A 35 20.03 -3.32 -9.32
N ARG A 36 19.46 -3.39 -8.12
CA ARG A 36 18.72 -2.30 -7.46
C ARG A 36 19.32 -1.98 -6.10
N TYR A 37 19.23 -0.74 -5.67
CA TYR A 37 19.59 -0.30 -4.32
C TYR A 37 18.37 -0.40 -3.39
N ILE A 38 18.60 -0.65 -2.10
CA ILE A 38 17.53 -0.78 -1.12
C ILE A 38 17.79 0.18 0.04
N VAL A 39 16.80 1.01 0.38
CA VAL A 39 16.79 1.83 1.60
C VAL A 39 15.77 1.24 2.57
N VAL A 40 16.15 1.07 3.83
CA VAL A 40 15.22 0.64 4.90
C VAL A 40 14.80 1.88 5.70
N GLY A 41 13.51 1.98 6.01
CA GLY A 41 12.95 3.08 6.79
C GLY A 41 11.97 2.61 7.85
N THR A 42 11.59 3.55 8.72
CA THR A 42 10.62 3.42 9.82
C THR A 42 9.18 3.32 9.28
N GLY A 43 8.93 2.27 8.50
CA GLY A 43 7.73 2.05 7.71
C GLY A 43 7.75 2.81 6.38
N SER A 44 6.87 2.39 5.44
CA SER A 44 6.73 3.06 4.14
C SER A 44 6.37 4.54 4.26
N MET A 45 5.70 4.95 5.34
CA MET A 45 5.39 6.37 5.61
C MET A 45 6.63 7.27 5.67
N GLN A 46 7.72 6.83 6.30
CA GLN A 46 8.96 7.62 6.30
C GLN A 46 9.54 7.68 4.88
N LEU A 47 9.52 6.55 4.17
CA LEU A 47 10.12 6.41 2.85
C LEU A 47 9.38 7.18 1.76
N ILE A 48 8.05 7.26 1.80
CA ILE A 48 7.26 8.10 0.89
C ILE A 48 7.80 9.53 0.95
N ASN A 49 7.90 10.09 2.15
CA ASN A 49 8.43 11.43 2.34
C ASN A 49 9.90 11.55 1.94
N ALA A 50 10.73 10.59 2.35
CA ALA A 50 12.16 10.59 2.03
C ALA A 50 12.42 10.65 0.52
N VAL A 51 11.66 9.87 -0.26
CA VAL A 51 11.75 9.86 -1.72
C VAL A 51 11.22 11.16 -2.32
N VAL A 52 10.02 11.62 -1.92
CA VAL A 52 9.45 12.88 -2.43
C VAL A 52 10.41 14.05 -2.18
N HIS A 53 10.91 14.17 -0.95
CA HIS A 53 11.88 15.20 -0.59
C HIS A 53 13.17 15.08 -1.41
N SER A 54 13.70 13.86 -1.59
CA SER A 54 14.95 13.66 -2.34
C SER A 54 14.79 14.02 -3.81
N LEU A 55 13.67 13.66 -4.44
CA LEU A 55 13.37 14.04 -5.83
C LEU A 55 13.22 15.56 -5.98
N ALA A 56 12.51 16.20 -5.05
CA ALA A 56 12.34 17.65 -5.08
C ALA A 56 13.67 18.39 -4.84
N LEU A 57 14.53 17.86 -3.95
CA LEU A 57 15.86 18.42 -3.69
C LEU A 57 16.77 18.35 -4.92
N LEU A 58 16.70 17.27 -5.69
CA LEU A 58 17.46 17.13 -6.94
C LEU A 58 16.99 18.11 -8.03
N ASN A 59 15.80 18.69 -7.87
CA ASN A 59 15.18 19.66 -8.77
C ASN A 59 14.88 21.00 -8.06
N SER A 60 15.79 21.44 -7.18
CA SER A 60 15.55 22.57 -6.26
C SER A 60 15.29 23.95 -6.91
N ASP A 61 15.45 24.08 -8.23
CA ASP A 61 15.17 25.32 -8.97
C ASP A 61 13.66 25.64 -9.08
N ARG A 62 12.79 24.73 -8.65
CA ARG A 62 11.33 24.90 -8.67
C ARG A 62 10.65 24.09 -7.57
N VAL A 63 9.44 24.49 -7.22
CA VAL A 63 8.57 23.70 -6.34
C VAL A 63 8.03 22.50 -7.12
N SER A 64 8.24 21.30 -6.60
CA SER A 64 7.73 20.05 -7.20
C SER A 64 6.27 19.82 -6.88
N SER A 65 5.47 19.57 -7.91
CA SER A 65 4.08 19.14 -7.77
C SER A 65 4.03 17.64 -7.47
N VAL A 66 3.43 17.30 -6.33
CA VAL A 66 3.14 15.92 -5.91
C VAL A 66 1.68 15.62 -6.19
N VAL A 67 1.38 14.52 -6.88
CA VAL A 67 0.02 14.13 -7.23
C VAL A 67 -0.26 12.66 -6.94
N ALA A 68 -1.53 12.33 -6.80
CA ALA A 68 -2.03 10.95 -6.80
C ALA A 68 -3.44 10.92 -7.40
N LYS A 69 -3.72 9.93 -8.25
CA LYS A 69 -5.04 9.77 -8.89
C LYS A 69 -6.08 9.29 -7.88
N ALA A 70 -7.18 10.03 -7.74
CA ALA A 70 -8.27 9.63 -6.84
C ALA A 70 -9.04 8.40 -7.38
N PRO A 71 -9.50 7.50 -6.50
CA PRO A 71 -9.24 7.47 -5.06
C PRO A 71 -7.80 7.02 -4.75
N TYR A 72 -7.16 7.63 -3.74
CA TYR A 72 -5.78 7.36 -3.36
C TYR A 72 -5.62 7.24 -1.83
N TYR A 73 -4.47 6.73 -1.39
CA TYR A 73 -4.14 6.68 0.02
C TYR A 73 -4.06 8.10 0.62
N SER A 74 -5.04 8.45 1.46
CA SER A 74 -5.18 9.81 2.01
C SER A 74 -3.94 10.37 2.70
N ALA A 75 -3.04 9.52 3.20
CA ALA A 75 -1.81 9.97 3.83
C ALA A 75 -0.84 10.64 2.85
N TYR A 76 -0.89 10.37 1.55
CA TYR A 76 -0.06 11.07 0.56
C TYR A 76 -0.29 12.58 0.63
N LYS A 77 -1.55 12.99 0.54
CA LYS A 77 -1.94 14.39 0.66
C LYS A 77 -1.63 14.94 2.05
N VAL A 78 -2.13 14.27 3.10
CA VAL A 78 -2.01 14.76 4.48
C VAL A 78 -0.55 14.92 4.90
N GLN A 79 0.32 13.97 4.57
CA GLN A 79 1.75 14.07 4.89
C GLN A 79 2.43 15.19 4.12
N THR A 80 2.17 15.28 2.81
CA THR A 80 2.79 16.31 1.96
C THR A 80 2.41 17.72 2.42
N GLU A 81 1.13 17.95 2.73
CA GLU A 81 0.65 19.24 3.24
C GLU A 81 1.13 19.51 4.67
N TYR A 82 1.17 18.51 5.55
CA TYR A 82 1.60 18.67 6.94
C TYR A 82 3.06 19.10 7.08
N LEU A 83 3.93 18.63 6.19
CA LEU A 83 5.36 18.95 6.23
C LEU A 83 5.67 20.36 5.74
N ASP A 84 4.75 20.99 5.00
CA ASP A 84 4.83 22.37 4.51
C ASP A 84 6.22 22.73 3.95
N SER A 85 6.76 21.85 3.11
CA SER A 85 8.11 22.02 2.56
C SER A 85 8.11 23.10 1.46
N PRO A 86 9.12 23.98 1.41
CA PRO A 86 9.27 24.91 0.29
C PRO A 86 9.65 24.20 -1.02
N LEU A 87 10.06 22.93 -0.96
CA LEU A 87 10.53 22.16 -2.12
C LEU A 87 9.39 21.53 -2.92
N PHE A 88 8.24 21.25 -2.30
CA PHE A 88 7.17 20.52 -2.95
C PHE A 88 5.80 20.81 -2.34
N ASN A 89 4.74 20.66 -3.13
CA ASN A 89 3.37 20.80 -2.67
C ASN A 89 2.46 19.70 -3.24
N PHE A 90 1.36 19.41 -2.55
CA PHE A 90 0.36 18.48 -3.07
C PHE A 90 -0.55 19.20 -4.05
N ALA A 91 -0.45 18.87 -5.34
CA ALA A 91 -1.27 19.45 -6.38
C ALA A 91 -2.58 18.65 -6.57
N ARG A 92 -3.61 19.33 -7.10
CA ARG A 92 -4.88 18.68 -7.46
C ARG A 92 -4.70 17.78 -8.70
N ASP A 93 -5.48 16.71 -8.75
CA ASP A 93 -5.68 15.70 -9.81
C ASP A 93 -4.68 15.69 -11.00
N PRO A 94 -3.91 14.59 -11.24
CA PRO A 94 -3.05 14.41 -12.41
C PRO A 94 -3.71 14.77 -13.75
N ALA A 95 -5.02 14.55 -13.91
CA ALA A 95 -5.76 14.83 -15.14
C ALA A 95 -5.85 16.34 -15.49
N ARG A 96 -5.51 17.24 -14.56
CA ARG A 96 -5.43 18.69 -14.84
C ARG A 96 -4.10 19.10 -15.48
N PHE A 97 -3.11 18.21 -15.54
CA PHE A 97 -1.83 18.47 -16.18
C PHE A 97 -1.84 18.10 -17.67
N THR A 98 -2.79 17.27 -18.12
CA THR A 98 -3.08 17.05 -19.54
C THR A 98 -3.90 18.23 -20.07
N GLY A 99 -3.25 19.34 -20.40
CA GLY A 99 -3.91 20.48 -21.05
C GLY A 99 -3.39 21.88 -20.73
N ASN A 100 -2.43 22.05 -19.81
CA ASN A 100 -1.84 23.37 -19.58
C ASN A 100 -0.80 23.71 -20.65
N ALA A 101 -0.88 24.94 -21.17
CA ALA A 101 -0.07 25.54 -22.23
C ALA A 101 1.45 25.63 -21.94
N THR A 102 1.94 25.01 -20.86
CA THR A 102 3.36 24.89 -20.51
C THR A 102 3.94 23.50 -20.81
N GLY A 103 3.12 22.51 -21.19
CA GLY A 103 3.58 21.18 -21.61
C GLY A 103 4.31 20.36 -20.53
N ARG A 104 4.31 20.79 -19.26
CA ARG A 104 4.97 20.08 -18.16
C ARG A 104 3.93 19.37 -17.30
N GLY A 105 3.99 18.04 -17.30
CA GLY A 105 3.21 17.16 -16.45
C GLY A 105 3.49 17.36 -14.94
N ALA A 106 2.84 16.56 -14.08
CA ALA A 106 3.19 16.56 -12.66
C ALA A 106 4.65 16.10 -12.47
N GLN A 107 5.36 16.63 -11.47
CA GLN A 107 6.77 16.25 -11.29
C GLN A 107 6.90 14.91 -10.57
N ILE A 108 6.06 14.68 -9.55
CA ILE A 108 6.12 13.46 -8.74
C ILE A 108 4.71 12.87 -8.62
N GLU A 109 4.53 11.63 -9.05
CA GLU A 109 3.28 10.89 -8.93
C GLU A 109 3.41 9.70 -7.98
N LEU A 110 2.50 9.63 -7.01
CA LEU A 110 2.38 8.54 -6.04
C LEU A 110 1.28 7.58 -6.50
N ILE A 111 1.66 6.34 -6.79
CA ILE A 111 0.75 5.28 -7.23
C ILE A 111 0.74 4.17 -6.19
N ALA A 112 -0.43 3.81 -5.66
CA ALA A 112 -0.57 2.57 -4.92
C ALA A 112 -1.03 1.47 -5.89
N SER A 113 -0.31 0.35 -5.94
CA SER A 113 -0.67 -0.79 -6.81
C SER A 113 -0.36 -2.11 -6.12
N PRO A 114 -1.36 -2.93 -5.72
CA PRO A 114 -2.79 -2.64 -5.70
C PRO A 114 -3.14 -1.37 -4.92
N ASN A 115 -4.15 -0.65 -5.39
CA ASN A 115 -4.53 0.65 -4.85
C ASN A 115 -5.21 0.57 -3.48
N ASN A 116 -5.11 1.66 -2.73
CA ASN A 116 -5.87 1.91 -1.52
C ASN A 116 -6.80 3.11 -1.78
N PRO A 117 -8.13 2.90 -1.89
CA PRO A 117 -8.88 1.89 -1.15
C PRO A 117 -9.39 0.67 -1.94
N ASP A 118 -9.40 0.71 -3.27
CA ASP A 118 -10.20 -0.17 -4.12
C ASP A 118 -9.49 -1.44 -4.62
N ALA A 119 -8.21 -1.63 -4.26
CA ALA A 119 -7.38 -2.76 -4.67
C ALA A 119 -7.20 -2.92 -6.20
N GLN A 120 -7.51 -1.88 -6.98
CA GLN A 120 -7.24 -1.90 -8.42
C GLN A 120 -5.74 -1.95 -8.67
N ILE A 121 -5.32 -2.76 -9.64
CA ILE A 121 -3.95 -2.69 -10.15
C ILE A 121 -3.85 -1.40 -10.96
N GLN A 122 -2.97 -0.50 -10.52
CA GLN A 122 -2.72 0.75 -11.21
C GLN A 122 -1.37 0.66 -11.93
N GLU A 123 -1.40 1.00 -13.21
CA GLU A 123 -0.24 1.32 -14.01
C GLU A 123 -0.53 2.68 -14.66
N VAL A 124 0.42 3.62 -14.57
CA VAL A 124 0.33 4.87 -15.31
C VAL A 124 1.16 4.71 -16.59
N PRO A 125 0.67 5.16 -17.76
CA PRO A 125 1.52 5.27 -18.93
C PRO A 125 2.67 6.24 -18.61
N GLN A 126 3.92 5.78 -18.81
CA GLN A 126 5.19 6.37 -18.36
C GLN A 126 5.45 7.87 -18.66
N ASN A 127 4.52 8.61 -19.28
CA ASN A 127 4.79 9.91 -19.90
C ASN A 127 3.92 11.06 -19.37
N ILE A 128 3.20 10.89 -18.26
CA ILE A 128 2.43 11.99 -17.65
C ILE A 128 3.22 12.70 -16.55
N SER A 129 4.10 11.98 -15.85
CA SER A 129 4.84 12.49 -14.70
C SER A 129 6.34 12.25 -14.84
N GLU A 130 7.17 13.20 -14.38
CA GLU A 130 8.64 13.11 -14.47
C GLU A 130 9.21 11.97 -13.61
N HIS A 131 8.64 11.80 -12.42
CA HIS A 131 8.98 10.72 -11.51
C HIS A 131 7.72 10.02 -11.01
N VAL A 132 7.78 8.69 -10.96
CA VAL A 132 6.67 7.86 -10.46
C VAL A 132 7.17 7.00 -9.31
N ILE A 133 6.48 7.09 -8.18
CA ILE A 133 6.76 6.32 -6.96
C ILE A 133 5.65 5.28 -6.82
N TYR A 134 6.00 4.00 -6.96
CA TYR A 134 5.07 2.88 -6.79
C TYR A 134 5.06 2.39 -5.35
N ASP A 135 3.97 2.63 -4.62
CA ASP A 135 3.68 2.02 -3.33
C ASP A 135 3.03 0.63 -3.53
N HIS A 136 3.84 -0.40 -3.32
CA HIS A 136 3.47 -1.80 -3.40
C HIS A 136 3.19 -2.41 -2.02
N ALA A 137 2.68 -1.61 -1.07
CA ALA A 137 2.28 -2.11 0.25
C ALA A 137 1.35 -3.33 0.19
N TYR A 138 0.47 -3.43 -0.80
CA TYR A 138 -0.49 -4.54 -0.95
C TYR A 138 -0.11 -5.57 -2.02
N ASN A 139 1.06 -5.45 -2.67
CA ASN A 139 1.46 -6.34 -3.77
C ASN A 139 2.06 -7.66 -3.25
N TRP A 140 1.21 -8.47 -2.58
CA TRP A 140 1.58 -9.74 -1.97
C TRP A 140 0.50 -10.80 -2.25
N PRO A 141 0.85 -12.11 -2.34
CA PRO A 141 -0.07 -13.12 -2.87
C PRO A 141 -1.39 -13.28 -2.08
N HIS A 142 -1.38 -12.98 -0.78
CA HIS A 142 -2.60 -13.01 0.05
C HIS A 142 -3.54 -11.82 -0.15
N LEU A 143 -3.10 -10.76 -0.84
CA LEU A 143 -3.84 -9.52 -1.05
C LEU A 143 -4.17 -9.26 -2.52
N SER A 144 -3.37 -9.83 -3.44
CA SER A 144 -3.51 -9.68 -4.88
C SER A 144 -2.83 -10.84 -5.62
N PRO A 145 -3.34 -11.24 -6.80
CA PRO A 145 -2.57 -12.08 -7.73
C PRO A 145 -1.22 -11.42 -8.05
N ILE A 146 -0.15 -12.23 -8.11
CA ILE A 146 1.16 -11.81 -8.62
C ILE A 146 1.20 -12.17 -10.10
N THR A 147 0.92 -11.19 -10.96
CA THR A 147 0.81 -11.37 -12.41
C THR A 147 2.13 -11.12 -13.15
N LYS A 148 3.02 -10.32 -12.57
CA LYS A 148 4.39 -10.11 -13.04
C LYS A 148 5.24 -9.54 -11.92
N ALA A 149 6.56 -9.68 -12.04
CA ALA A 149 7.48 -8.93 -11.19
C ALA A 149 7.41 -7.45 -11.55
N SER A 150 7.22 -6.59 -10.54
CA SER A 150 7.32 -5.14 -10.72
C SER A 150 8.77 -4.71 -10.95
N ASP A 151 9.02 -3.85 -11.94
CA ASP A 151 10.34 -3.35 -12.30
C ASP A 151 10.34 -1.83 -12.56
N HIS A 152 9.73 -1.08 -11.65
CA HIS A 152 9.71 0.38 -11.71
C HIS A 152 10.97 0.98 -11.06
N ASP A 153 11.23 2.25 -11.35
CA ASP A 153 12.44 2.93 -10.92
C ASP A 153 12.48 3.15 -9.41
N ILE A 154 11.30 3.34 -8.81
CA ILE A 154 11.10 3.54 -7.38
C ILE A 154 9.90 2.70 -6.93
N MET A 155 10.16 1.72 -6.07
CA MET A 155 9.15 0.83 -5.50
C MET A 155 9.23 0.82 -3.98
N LEU A 156 8.10 0.99 -3.29
CA LEU A 156 8.00 1.00 -1.83
C LEU A 156 7.24 -0.22 -1.32
N PHE A 157 7.71 -0.78 -0.22
CA PHE A 157 7.11 -1.94 0.45
C PHE A 157 7.11 -1.75 1.97
N THR A 158 6.28 -2.54 2.66
CA THR A 158 6.15 -2.48 4.12
C THR A 158 5.89 -3.84 4.72
N LEU A 159 6.58 -4.15 5.83
CA LEU A 159 6.34 -5.36 6.61
C LEU A 159 4.90 -5.41 7.16
N SER A 160 4.31 -4.23 7.37
CA SER A 160 2.99 -4.03 7.98
C SER A 160 1.87 -4.82 7.30
N LYS A 161 1.98 -5.03 5.98
CA LYS A 161 0.95 -5.68 5.15
C LYS A 161 1.29 -7.10 4.74
N ILE A 162 2.49 -7.57 5.10
CA ILE A 162 2.94 -8.94 4.88
C ILE A 162 2.60 -9.79 6.10
N THR A 163 3.18 -9.44 7.24
CA THR A 163 3.11 -10.24 8.47
C THR A 163 2.15 -9.66 9.51
N GLY A 164 1.48 -8.54 9.20
CA GLY A 164 0.66 -7.80 10.15
C GLY A 164 1.44 -7.06 11.24
N HIS A 165 2.78 -7.07 11.21
CA HIS A 165 3.65 -6.41 12.19
C HIS A 165 3.76 -4.90 11.95
N ALA A 166 2.61 -4.21 11.89
CA ALA A 166 2.56 -2.77 11.67
C ALA A 166 3.29 -1.98 12.77
N GLY A 167 3.33 -2.49 14.01
CA GLY A 167 4.04 -1.87 15.13
C GLY A 167 5.57 -1.93 15.03
N SER A 168 6.15 -2.84 14.23
CA SER A 168 7.60 -2.93 14.04
C SER A 168 8.17 -1.79 13.19
N ARG A 169 7.30 -1.02 12.51
CA ARG A 169 7.69 0.12 11.69
C ARG A 169 8.84 -0.19 10.72
N ILE A 170 8.75 -1.28 9.95
CA ILE A 170 9.72 -1.60 8.90
C ILE A 170 9.09 -1.44 7.53
N GLY A 171 9.73 -0.64 6.68
CA GLY A 171 9.47 -0.57 5.24
C GLY A 171 10.78 -0.47 4.48
N TRP A 172 10.73 -0.70 3.17
CA TRP A 172 11.89 -0.56 2.31
C TRP A 172 11.52 0.04 0.95
N ALA A 173 12.44 0.80 0.39
CA ALA A 173 12.40 1.33 -0.96
C ALA A 173 13.39 0.55 -1.82
N ILE A 174 13.00 0.15 -3.01
CA ILE A 174 13.86 -0.42 -4.05
C ILE A 174 14.01 0.67 -5.12
N ILE A 175 15.25 1.08 -5.38
CA ILE A 175 15.57 2.24 -6.22
C ILE A 175 16.60 1.83 -7.28
N LYS A 176 16.35 2.22 -8.54
CA LYS A 176 17.31 2.03 -9.64
C LYS A 176 18.44 3.05 -9.61
N ASP A 177 18.10 4.34 -9.51
CA ASP A 177 19.07 5.42 -9.58
C ASP A 177 19.93 5.53 -8.31
N TYR A 178 21.26 5.49 -8.47
CA TYR A 178 22.19 5.51 -7.35
C TYR A 178 22.23 6.86 -6.62
N ASN A 179 22.08 7.97 -7.33
CA ASN A 179 22.14 9.31 -6.74
C ASN A 179 20.90 9.59 -5.88
N LEU A 180 19.73 9.18 -6.36
CA LEU A 180 18.49 9.18 -5.60
C LEU A 180 18.62 8.26 -4.39
N TYR A 181 19.11 7.03 -4.55
CA TYR A 181 19.35 6.12 -3.42
C TYR A 181 20.19 6.77 -2.31
N ARG A 182 21.30 7.43 -2.67
CA ARG A 182 22.17 8.10 -1.70
C ARG A 182 21.44 9.23 -0.96
N THR A 183 20.65 10.02 -1.68
CA THR A 183 19.90 11.14 -1.12
C THR A 183 18.80 10.65 -0.17
N VAL A 184 18.07 9.60 -0.56
CA VAL A 184 17.03 8.96 0.27
C VAL A 184 17.64 8.31 1.51
N GLN A 185 18.78 7.62 1.36
CA GLN A 185 19.52 7.06 2.49
C GLN A 185 19.96 8.15 3.46
N TRP A 186 20.49 9.27 2.95
CA TRP A 186 20.91 10.40 3.77
C TRP A 186 19.74 11.05 4.50
N TYR A 187 18.58 11.17 3.87
CA TYR A 187 17.35 11.62 4.51
C TYR A 187 17.01 10.75 5.74
N VAL A 188 17.05 9.42 5.60
CA VAL A 188 16.76 8.50 6.72
C VAL A 188 17.77 8.64 7.86
N VAL A 189 19.05 8.85 7.54
CA VAL A 189 20.10 9.12 8.53
C VAL A 189 19.81 10.41 9.28
N LEU A 190 19.50 11.51 8.60
CA LEU A 190 19.22 12.78 9.25
C LEU A 190 17.90 12.78 10.04
N ASN A 191 16.90 12.05 9.55
CA ASN A 191 15.56 12.05 10.15
C ASN A 191 15.50 11.26 11.46
N THR A 192 16.16 10.10 11.53
CA THR A 192 16.04 9.19 12.69
C THR A 192 17.32 8.49 13.08
N LEU A 193 18.46 8.84 12.47
CA LEU A 193 19.71 8.09 12.61
C LEU A 193 19.51 6.60 12.31
N GLY A 194 18.80 6.32 11.21
CA GLY A 194 18.52 4.96 10.76
C GLY A 194 17.23 4.38 11.34
N VAL A 195 17.21 3.06 11.51
CA VAL A 195 16.02 2.28 11.88
C VAL A 195 16.37 1.33 13.03
N SER A 196 15.49 1.20 14.03
CA SER A 196 15.70 0.35 15.23
C SER A 196 16.28 -1.03 14.88
N HIS A 197 17.40 -1.38 15.54
CA HIS A 197 18.06 -2.68 15.36
C HIS A 197 17.16 -3.85 15.80
N GLU A 198 16.35 -3.67 16.84
CA GLU A 198 15.37 -4.65 17.29
C GLU A 198 14.31 -4.91 16.21
N SER A 199 13.83 -3.85 15.58
CA SER A 199 12.85 -3.93 14.50
C SER A 199 13.43 -4.64 13.28
N GLN A 200 14.70 -4.36 12.94
CA GLN A 200 15.42 -5.04 11.86
C GLN A 200 15.68 -6.53 12.15
N LEU A 201 16.13 -6.86 13.36
CA LEU A 201 16.36 -8.24 13.79
C LEU A 201 15.05 -9.05 13.72
N ARG A 202 13.97 -8.50 14.29
CA ARG A 202 12.66 -9.14 14.27
C ARG A 202 12.13 -9.31 12.85
N ALA A 203 12.24 -8.28 12.00
CA ALA A 203 11.83 -8.38 10.60
C ALA A 203 12.61 -9.46 9.84
N THR A 204 13.92 -9.53 10.07
CA THR A 204 14.79 -10.55 9.46
C THR A 204 14.34 -11.96 9.85
N GLN A 205 14.07 -12.20 11.14
CA GLN A 205 13.60 -13.50 11.63
C GLN A 205 12.22 -13.87 11.04
N LEU A 206 11.26 -12.94 11.07
CA LEU A 206 9.92 -13.17 10.51
C LEU A 206 9.98 -13.55 9.02
N ILE A 207 10.75 -12.81 8.24
CA ILE A 207 10.86 -13.06 6.80
C ILE A 207 11.58 -14.39 6.52
N ARG A 208 12.64 -14.72 7.27
CA ARG A 208 13.29 -16.03 7.19
C ARG A 208 12.35 -17.18 7.48
N THR A 209 11.48 -17.05 8.48
CA THR A 209 10.46 -18.06 8.79
C THR A 209 9.48 -18.25 7.63
N ILE A 210 9.06 -17.16 6.97
CA ILE A 210 8.23 -17.25 5.76
C ILE A 210 8.97 -18.03 4.68
N ILE A 211 10.20 -17.62 4.35
CA ILE A 211 10.99 -18.25 3.29
C ILE A 211 11.18 -19.74 3.57
N LYS A 212 11.59 -20.07 4.80
CA LYS A 212 11.76 -21.45 5.26
C LYS A 212 10.49 -22.29 5.09
N SER A 213 9.32 -21.71 5.40
CA SER A 213 8.04 -22.41 5.27
C SER A 213 7.73 -22.85 3.84
N TYR A 214 8.21 -22.09 2.85
CA TYR A 214 8.01 -22.38 1.42
C TYR A 214 9.14 -23.21 0.81
N SER A 215 10.37 -23.09 1.29
CA SER A 215 11.51 -23.85 0.75
C SER A 215 11.61 -25.27 1.31
N GLU A 216 11.25 -25.48 2.58
CA GLU A 216 11.44 -26.77 3.25
C GLU A 216 10.16 -27.60 3.36
N GLY A 217 8.99 -27.00 3.06
CA GLY A 217 7.69 -27.63 3.18
C GLY A 217 7.40 -28.04 4.63
N ILE A 218 6.80 -27.14 5.43
CA ILE A 218 6.36 -27.51 6.79
C ILE A 218 5.23 -28.54 6.64
N ARG A 219 5.43 -29.76 7.15
CA ARG A 219 4.44 -30.85 7.06
C ARG A 219 3.11 -30.37 7.67
N ASN A 220 2.05 -30.45 6.86
CA ASN A 220 0.65 -30.19 7.24
C ASN A 220 0.28 -28.74 7.59
N GLU A 221 1.14 -27.75 7.32
CA GLU A 221 0.80 -26.33 7.52
C GLU A 221 0.86 -25.50 6.23
N LYS A 222 -0.18 -24.71 5.98
CA LYS A 222 -0.19 -23.73 4.88
C LYS A 222 0.77 -22.59 5.21
N GLY A 223 1.67 -22.23 4.29
CA GLY A 223 2.53 -21.06 4.43
C GLY A 223 1.73 -19.76 4.57
N LEU A 224 2.37 -18.69 5.08
CA LEU A 224 1.70 -17.43 5.45
C LEU A 224 0.77 -16.88 4.34
N PHE A 225 1.25 -16.84 3.10
CA PHE A 225 0.46 -16.34 1.97
C PHE A 225 -0.78 -17.18 1.64
N HIS A 226 -0.72 -18.51 1.76
CA HIS A 226 -1.88 -19.38 1.58
C HIS A 226 -2.91 -19.16 2.69
N TYR A 227 -2.45 -19.09 3.95
CA TYR A 227 -3.32 -18.79 5.09
C TYR A 227 -3.99 -17.43 4.95
N GLY A 228 -3.22 -16.38 4.66
CA GLY A 228 -3.73 -15.02 4.52
C GLY A 228 -4.75 -14.90 3.40
N ARG A 229 -4.50 -15.59 2.28
CA ARG A 229 -5.39 -15.65 1.13
C ARG A 229 -6.73 -16.29 1.47
N GLU A 230 -6.71 -17.49 2.04
CA GLU A 230 -7.92 -18.22 2.44
C GLU A 230 -8.82 -17.39 3.36
N VAL A 231 -8.21 -16.71 4.34
CA VAL A 231 -8.94 -15.82 5.26
C VAL A 231 -9.57 -14.64 4.49
N LEU A 232 -8.84 -14.02 3.57
CA LEU A 232 -9.32 -12.84 2.85
C LEU A 232 -10.33 -13.16 1.74
N GLU A 233 -10.17 -14.29 1.04
CA GLU A 233 -11.17 -14.81 0.09
C GLU A 233 -12.51 -15.07 0.80
N SER A 234 -12.47 -15.76 1.95
CA SER A 234 -13.68 -16.03 2.74
C SER A 234 -14.37 -14.74 3.20
N ARG A 235 -13.59 -13.75 3.67
CA ARG A 235 -14.12 -12.44 4.08
C ARG A 235 -14.70 -11.67 2.92
N TRP A 236 -14.01 -11.67 1.78
CA TRP A 236 -14.46 -11.00 0.57
C TRP A 236 -15.78 -11.58 0.04
N ALA A 237 -15.86 -12.92 -0.09
CA ALA A 237 -17.08 -13.61 -0.48
C ALA A 237 -18.27 -13.31 0.45
N THR A 238 -18.00 -13.23 1.77
CA THR A 238 -19.03 -12.85 2.75
C THR A 238 -19.56 -11.43 2.52
N ILE A 239 -18.68 -10.45 2.28
CA ILE A 239 -19.10 -9.07 1.99
C ILE A 239 -19.85 -8.98 0.65
N GLN A 240 -19.38 -9.68 -0.38
CA GLN A 240 -20.09 -9.77 -1.66
C GLN A 240 -21.49 -10.36 -1.48
N SER A 241 -21.64 -11.43 -0.69
CA SER A 241 -22.93 -12.05 -0.41
C SER A 241 -23.90 -11.09 0.29
N ILE A 242 -23.44 -10.34 1.29
CA ILE A 242 -24.25 -9.35 2.02
C ILE A 242 -24.75 -8.25 1.09
N LEU A 243 -23.91 -7.80 0.14
CA LEU A 243 -24.22 -6.67 -0.73
C LEU A 243 -24.86 -7.09 -2.07
N LYS A 244 -24.91 -8.39 -2.40
CA LYS A 244 -25.26 -8.91 -3.74
C LYS A 244 -26.57 -8.36 -4.30
N ASN A 245 -27.59 -8.22 -3.45
CA ASN A 245 -28.94 -7.78 -3.85
C ASN A 245 -29.28 -6.39 -3.29
N SER A 246 -28.29 -5.65 -2.78
CA SER A 246 -28.52 -4.30 -2.27
C SER A 246 -28.57 -3.30 -3.43
N SER A 247 -29.65 -2.53 -3.53
CA SER A 247 -29.67 -1.34 -4.40
C SER A 247 -29.06 -0.12 -3.70
N ARG A 248 -29.05 -0.12 -2.36
CA ARG A 248 -28.54 0.98 -1.52
C ARG A 248 -27.01 1.11 -1.56
N PHE A 249 -26.30 -0.01 -1.70
CA PHE A 249 -24.84 -0.05 -1.63
C PHE A 249 -24.23 -0.81 -2.80
N SER A 250 -23.13 -0.28 -3.36
CA SER A 250 -22.30 -0.98 -4.34
C SER A 250 -20.90 -1.23 -3.78
N LEU A 251 -20.29 -2.34 -4.21
CA LEU A 251 -18.93 -2.75 -3.86
C LEU A 251 -17.99 -2.58 -5.06
N GLN A 252 -16.69 -2.45 -4.84
CA GLN A 252 -15.74 -2.40 -5.95
C GLN A 252 -15.75 -3.69 -6.78
N GLU A 253 -15.57 -3.55 -8.09
CA GLU A 253 -15.45 -4.68 -9.01
C GLU A 253 -14.00 -5.14 -9.12
N LEU A 254 -13.77 -6.43 -8.85
CA LEU A 254 -12.48 -7.09 -8.99
C LEU A 254 -12.69 -8.41 -9.72
N LYS A 255 -11.75 -8.80 -10.59
CA LYS A 255 -11.83 -10.00 -11.42
C LYS A 255 -10.78 -11.02 -10.99
N PRO A 256 -11.06 -12.33 -11.12
CA PRO A 256 -10.04 -13.36 -10.98
C PRO A 256 -8.91 -13.16 -12.00
N ASP A 257 -7.70 -13.54 -11.62
CA ASP A 257 -6.52 -13.47 -12.50
C ASP A 257 -5.53 -14.60 -12.19
N TYR A 258 -4.63 -14.88 -13.12
CA TYR A 258 -3.56 -15.86 -12.94
C TYR A 258 -2.50 -15.32 -11.98
N CYS A 259 -2.20 -16.09 -10.93
CA CYS A 259 -1.15 -15.77 -9.97
C CYS A 259 0.04 -16.70 -10.18
N PHE A 260 1.19 -16.16 -10.59
CA PHE A 260 2.43 -16.92 -10.77
C PHE A 260 2.94 -17.55 -9.47
N PHE A 261 2.68 -16.92 -8.32
CA PHE A 261 3.08 -17.47 -7.03
C PHE A 261 2.29 -18.75 -6.66
N PHE A 262 0.98 -18.79 -6.96
CA PHE A 262 0.14 -19.97 -6.69
C PHE A 262 0.03 -20.91 -7.89
N ALA A 263 0.56 -20.53 -9.05
CA ALA A 263 0.47 -21.24 -10.33
C ALA A 263 -0.96 -21.58 -10.77
N GLN A 264 -1.95 -20.75 -10.44
CA GLN A 264 -3.35 -20.96 -10.77
C GLN A 264 -4.11 -19.63 -10.92
N ILE A 265 -5.31 -19.68 -11.54
CA ILE A 265 -6.27 -18.58 -11.49
C ILE A 265 -6.84 -18.51 -10.08
N VAL A 266 -6.89 -17.30 -9.53
CA VAL A 266 -7.35 -17.08 -8.17
C VAL A 266 -8.36 -15.93 -8.08
N ASP A 267 -9.33 -16.04 -7.19
CA ASP A 267 -10.37 -15.01 -6.96
C ASP A 267 -9.82 -13.76 -6.26
N PRO A 268 -10.52 -12.63 -6.26
CA PRO A 268 -10.07 -11.45 -5.49
C PRO A 268 -10.04 -11.68 -3.98
N SER A 269 -8.99 -11.18 -3.31
CA SER A 269 -8.81 -11.23 -1.84
C SER A 269 -8.33 -9.88 -1.26
N PRO A 270 -9.03 -8.77 -1.54
CA PRO A 270 -8.57 -7.45 -1.15
C PRO A 270 -8.54 -7.26 0.37
N GLY A 271 -7.60 -6.44 0.85
CA GLY A 271 -7.55 -6.07 2.27
C GLY A 271 -8.67 -5.11 2.73
N HIS A 272 -9.46 -4.59 1.79
CA HIS A 272 -10.50 -3.60 2.04
C HIS A 272 -11.73 -3.81 1.16
N ALA A 273 -12.90 -3.46 1.69
CA ALA A 273 -14.11 -3.22 0.93
C ALA A 273 -14.27 -1.72 0.69
N TRP A 274 -14.44 -1.33 -0.56
CA TRP A 274 -14.68 0.03 -1.01
C TRP A 274 -16.14 0.14 -1.43
N ILE A 275 -16.93 0.73 -0.54
CA ILE A 275 -18.39 0.75 -0.65
C ILE A 275 -18.84 2.13 -1.10
N ARG A 276 -19.77 2.16 -2.05
CA ARG A 276 -20.52 3.35 -2.47
C ARG A 276 -21.93 3.30 -1.90
N CYS A 277 -22.41 4.42 -1.36
CA CYS A 277 -23.83 4.63 -1.08
C CYS A 277 -24.52 5.21 -2.33
N ASN A 278 -25.55 4.52 -2.83
CA ASN A 278 -26.19 4.81 -4.11
C ASN A 278 -27.42 5.70 -3.98
N TYR A 279 -28.14 5.60 -2.87
CA TYR A 279 -29.35 6.38 -2.63
C TYR A 279 -29.06 7.86 -2.51
N GLU A 280 -29.94 8.70 -3.03
CA GLU A 280 -29.70 10.14 -3.13
C GLU A 280 -29.56 10.78 -1.75
N GLU A 281 -30.39 10.35 -0.80
CA GLU A 281 -30.42 10.75 0.61
C GLU A 281 -29.16 10.37 1.40
N ASP A 282 -28.44 9.32 0.99
CA ASP A 282 -27.19 8.87 1.62
C ASP A 282 -25.99 9.73 1.16
N VAL A 283 -26.09 11.05 1.33
CA VAL A 283 -25.10 12.04 0.86
C VAL A 283 -23.74 11.86 1.54
N ASP A 284 -23.74 11.54 2.84
CA ASP A 284 -22.53 11.17 3.59
C ASP A 284 -22.55 9.68 3.98
N CYS A 285 -21.90 8.87 3.16
CA CYS A 285 -21.83 7.43 3.36
C CYS A 285 -21.08 7.05 4.65
N ALA A 286 -20.19 7.91 5.16
CA ALA A 286 -19.54 7.68 6.45
C ALA A 286 -20.53 7.86 7.61
N ALA A 287 -21.43 8.84 7.53
CA ALA A 287 -22.50 9.03 8.50
C ALA A 287 -23.51 7.86 8.46
N VAL A 288 -23.87 7.37 7.27
CA VAL A 288 -24.74 6.20 7.09
C VAL A 288 -24.14 4.95 7.71
N MET A 289 -22.85 4.69 7.50
CA MET A 289 -22.16 3.57 8.16
C MET A 289 -22.14 3.76 9.68
N LEU A 290 -21.89 5.00 10.15
CA LEU A 290 -21.78 5.31 11.57
C LEU A 290 -23.11 5.10 12.31
N SER A 291 -24.26 5.36 11.69
CA SER A 291 -25.58 5.11 12.30
C SER A 291 -25.82 3.62 12.58
N ALA A 292 -25.20 2.72 11.82
CA ALA A 292 -25.14 1.28 12.09
C ALA A 292 -23.99 0.87 13.02
N GLY A 293 -23.25 1.83 13.57
CA GLY A 293 -22.05 1.60 14.40
C GLY A 293 -20.83 1.14 13.59
N ILE A 294 -20.76 1.40 12.29
CA ILE A 294 -19.63 1.05 11.42
C ILE A 294 -18.81 2.29 11.13
N ILE A 295 -17.51 2.28 11.45
CA ILE A 295 -16.62 3.41 11.16
C ILE A 295 -16.00 3.21 9.76
N GLY A 296 -16.55 3.92 8.77
CA GLY A 296 -15.99 4.05 7.43
C GLY A 296 -14.97 5.17 7.30
N ARG A 297 -13.98 5.02 6.42
CA ARG A 297 -12.94 6.06 6.16
C ARG A 297 -12.99 6.58 4.72
N LYS A 298 -12.76 7.89 4.53
CA LYS A 298 -12.72 8.60 3.23
C LYS A 298 -11.30 8.59 2.62
N PHE A 299 -11.18 8.52 1.28
CA PHE A 299 -9.90 8.31 0.55
C PHE A 299 -9.75 9.20 -0.70
N GLY A 300 -9.96 10.51 -0.55
CA GLY A 300 -9.81 11.47 -1.66
C GLY A 300 -10.90 11.39 -2.74
N SER A 301 -11.91 10.55 -2.53
CA SER A 301 -13.15 10.47 -3.32
C SER A 301 -14.26 11.33 -2.71
N GLY A 302 -15.40 11.43 -3.41
CA GLY A 302 -16.60 12.09 -2.89
C GLY A 302 -17.19 11.42 -1.64
N ASN A 303 -18.10 12.13 -0.95
CA ASN A 303 -18.73 11.72 0.30
C ASN A 303 -19.58 10.43 0.23
N ARG A 304 -19.87 9.97 -1.00
CA ARG A 304 -20.64 8.74 -1.25
C ARG A 304 -19.83 7.45 -1.07
N PHE A 305 -18.55 7.51 -0.71
CA PHE A 305 -17.72 6.33 -0.57
C PHE A 305 -17.05 6.18 0.80
N VAL A 306 -16.90 4.93 1.23
CA VAL A 306 -16.22 4.53 2.47
C VAL A 306 -15.41 3.26 2.29
N ARG A 307 -14.25 3.23 2.94
CA ARG A 307 -13.39 2.05 3.01
C ARG A 307 -13.58 1.33 4.33
N LEU A 308 -13.93 0.05 4.27
CA LEU A 308 -14.01 -0.86 5.41
C LEU A 308 -12.82 -1.83 5.38
N SER A 309 -12.20 -2.09 6.54
CA SER A 309 -11.02 -2.96 6.61
C SER A 309 -11.41 -4.42 6.81
N LEU A 310 -10.89 -5.29 5.94
CA LEU A 310 -11.04 -6.74 6.01
C LEU A 310 -9.85 -7.42 6.70
N LEU A 311 -8.90 -6.65 7.24
CA LEU A 311 -7.64 -7.13 7.82
C LEU A 311 -7.64 -7.23 9.35
N LYS A 312 -8.75 -6.85 10.02
CA LYS A 312 -8.82 -6.86 11.49
C LYS A 312 -9.01 -8.28 12.04
N ARG A 313 -9.08 -8.41 13.37
CA ARG A 313 -9.40 -9.68 14.05
C ARG A 313 -10.74 -10.24 13.55
N ARG A 314 -10.91 -11.57 13.63
CA ARG A 314 -12.15 -12.26 13.29
C ARG A 314 -13.38 -11.67 13.99
N SER A 315 -13.31 -11.42 15.29
CA SER A 315 -14.41 -10.81 16.04
C SER A 315 -14.82 -9.43 15.53
N HIS A 316 -13.88 -8.60 15.07
CA HIS A 316 -14.22 -7.32 14.44
C HIS A 316 -14.89 -7.51 13.08
N PHE A 317 -14.49 -8.54 12.32
CA PHE A 317 -15.12 -8.87 11.04
C PHE A 317 -16.55 -9.40 11.25
N GLU A 318 -16.79 -10.25 12.24
CA GLU A 318 -18.12 -10.76 12.60
C GLU A 318 -19.07 -9.64 13.05
N ILE A 319 -18.58 -8.68 13.85
CA ILE A 319 -19.37 -7.49 14.22
C ILE A 319 -19.67 -6.64 12.99
N LEU A 320 -18.68 -6.46 12.09
CA LEU A 320 -18.87 -5.71 10.86
C LEU A 320 -19.95 -6.35 9.99
N THR A 321 -19.89 -7.65 9.73
CA THR A 321 -20.85 -8.35 8.88
C THR A 321 -22.24 -8.33 9.49
N ALA A 322 -22.38 -8.57 10.79
CA ALA A 322 -23.67 -8.50 11.48
C ALA A 322 -24.33 -7.11 11.38
N ARG A 323 -23.54 -6.04 11.54
CA ARG A 323 -24.03 -4.66 11.40
C ARG A 323 -24.36 -4.32 9.96
N LEU A 324 -23.52 -4.73 9.02
CA LEU A 324 -23.73 -4.47 7.59
C LEU A 324 -24.97 -5.18 7.06
N THR A 325 -25.20 -6.44 7.45
CA THR A 325 -26.42 -7.19 7.09
C THR A 325 -27.68 -6.47 7.59
N LYS A 326 -27.68 -5.98 8.83
CA LYS A 326 -28.81 -5.21 9.37
C LYS A 326 -29.02 -3.90 8.61
N LEU A 327 -27.95 -3.20 8.27
CA LEU A 327 -28.02 -1.93 7.52
C LEU A 327 -28.53 -2.14 6.09
N VAL A 328 -28.13 -3.22 5.42
CA VAL A 328 -28.60 -3.56 4.06
C VAL A 328 -30.08 -3.93 4.06
N ALA A 329 -30.57 -4.59 5.11
CA ALA A 329 -31.98 -4.96 5.23
C ALA A 329 -32.93 -3.76 5.47
N GLN A 330 -32.39 -2.59 5.82
CA GLN A 330 -33.18 -1.36 5.93
C GLN A 330 -33.47 -0.79 4.54
N THR A 331 -34.70 -0.99 4.06
CA THR A 331 -35.23 -0.26 2.90
C THR A 331 -35.42 1.21 3.26
N SER A 332 -35.17 2.12 2.32
CA SER A 332 -35.52 3.54 2.46
C SER A 332 -37.00 3.62 2.88
N SER A 333 -37.25 4.27 4.02
CA SER A 333 -38.60 4.66 4.38
C SER A 333 -38.96 5.72 3.35
N SER A 334 -39.88 5.39 2.45
CA SER A 334 -40.55 6.37 1.60
C SER A 334 -41.25 7.37 2.52
N THR A 335 -40.61 8.51 2.76
CA THR A 335 -41.25 9.73 3.26
C THR A 335 -41.63 10.60 2.09
#